data_AF-A0A4R9H5A3-F1
#
_entry.id   AF-A0A4R9H5A3-F1
#
_cell.length_a   1.000
_cell.length_b   1.000
_cell.length_c   1.000
_cell.angle_alpha   90.00
_cell.angle_beta   90.00
_cell.angle_gamma   90.00
#
_symmetry.space_group_name_H-M   'P 1'
#
loop_
_entity.id
_entity.type
_entity.pdbx_description
1 polymer ?
#
loop_
_entity_poly.entity_id
_entity_poly.type
_entity_poly.pdbx_seq_one_letter_code
_entity_poly.pdbx_strand_id
1 'polypeptide(L)'
;MKNWKSMVLGCVFASLFVGSLSAQTYTVFVHGKSDSNHNGVGTTDVNNYWGSAPNSVSGSKIFVGYDGTSDPRNYGTARAQTNITTGLNTYCKGTNSCKIVCHSAGCYAIEYWLSNLGATASSKGYNLTKVTALASASGGSELASALNGISFGFAGNAMDKSLIVGTARGAYNHNNTAGITVYQVPGYKGMAGASLILPGEDDYAVAYHSSCAYNKSGGVSVCQSSLTQSEGIWPFNSNVTYTQFQGHTRAPSVGSSGLYLNHSELKNEGWR
;
A
#
# COMPACT_ATOMS: atom_id res chain seq x y z
N MET A 1 -83.74 14.22 20.71
CA MET A 1 -83.11 12.91 20.44
C MET A 1 -82.19 13.10 19.23
N LYS A 2 -80.88 13.28 19.46
CA LYS A 2 -79.89 13.64 18.42
C LYS A 2 -78.99 12.43 18.15
N ASN A 3 -78.97 12.02 16.89
CA ASN A 3 -78.25 10.85 16.36
C ASN A 3 -76.72 11.04 16.44
N TRP A 4 -76.01 10.09 17.07
CA TRP A 4 -74.55 10.01 16.99
C TRP A 4 -74.19 9.15 15.76
N LYS A 5 -73.54 9.78 14.76
CA LYS A 5 -72.91 9.12 13.62
C LYS A 5 -71.52 8.63 13.97
N SER A 6 -71.26 7.38 13.62
CA SER A 6 -70.00 6.64 13.64
C SER A 6 -68.73 7.48 13.43
N MET A 7 -67.69 7.20 14.22
CA MET A 7 -66.32 7.54 13.87
C MET A 7 -65.46 6.29 14.04
N VAL A 8 -65.27 5.56 12.93
CA VAL A 8 -64.32 4.47 12.81
C VAL A 8 -62.93 5.11 12.74
N LEU A 9 -62.15 4.96 13.80
CA LEU A 9 -60.76 5.39 13.87
C LEU A 9 -59.90 4.36 13.13
N GLY A 10 -59.57 4.63 11.87
CA GLY A 10 -58.62 3.84 11.10
C GLY A 10 -57.20 4.09 11.59
N CYS A 11 -56.61 3.11 12.27
CA CYS A 11 -55.17 3.09 12.56
C CYS A 11 -54.39 2.90 11.25
N VAL A 12 -53.78 3.97 10.75
CA VAL A 12 -52.80 3.91 9.67
C VAL A 12 -51.53 3.25 10.20
N PHE A 13 -51.29 2.00 9.82
CA PHE A 13 -50.01 1.32 9.98
C PHE A 13 -49.01 1.96 9.01
N ALA A 14 -48.18 2.88 9.49
CA ALA A 14 -47.00 3.35 8.76
C ALA A 14 -45.89 2.30 8.92
N SER A 15 -45.87 1.30 8.04
CA SER A 15 -44.75 0.38 7.89
C SER A 15 -43.55 1.13 7.31
N LEU A 16 -42.69 1.65 8.19
CA LEU A 16 -41.37 2.13 7.86
C LEU A 16 -40.54 0.93 7.34
N PHE A 17 -40.34 0.85 6.04
CA PHE A 17 -39.28 0.02 5.45
C PHE A 17 -37.94 0.61 5.88
N VAL A 18 -37.43 0.16 7.03
CA VAL A 18 -36.02 0.34 7.39
C VAL A 18 -35.23 -0.52 6.42
N GLY A 19 -34.73 0.09 5.33
CA GLY A 19 -33.80 -0.57 4.44
C GLY A 19 -32.57 -1.00 5.25
N SER A 20 -32.28 -2.30 5.25
CA SER A 20 -31.12 -2.85 5.94
C SER A 20 -29.85 -2.19 5.39
N LEU A 21 -29.21 -1.32 6.17
CA LEU A 21 -27.85 -0.84 5.91
C LEU A 21 -26.90 -2.02 6.08
N SER A 22 -26.65 -2.77 5.00
CA SER A 22 -25.67 -3.84 5.01
C SER A 22 -24.27 -3.24 4.95
N ALA A 23 -23.44 -3.56 5.95
CA ALA A 23 -22.02 -3.26 5.91
C ALA A 23 -21.38 -3.95 4.70
N GLN A 24 -20.63 -3.23 3.88
CA GLN A 24 -19.78 -3.81 2.84
C GLN A 24 -18.32 -3.86 3.29
N THR A 25 -17.61 -4.90 2.82
CA THR A 25 -16.15 -4.98 2.93
C THR A 25 -15.55 -4.78 1.55
N TYR A 26 -14.76 -3.72 1.39
CA TYR A 26 -14.06 -3.41 0.15
C TYR A 26 -12.59 -3.83 0.21
N THR A 27 -12.08 -4.26 -0.94
CA THR A 27 -10.64 -4.32 -1.18
C THR A 27 -10.23 -3.11 -2.00
N VAL A 28 -9.42 -2.23 -1.44
CA VAL A 28 -8.93 -1.03 -2.12
C VAL A 28 -7.56 -1.32 -2.70
N PHE A 29 -7.43 -1.29 -4.02
CA PHE A 29 -6.21 -1.50 -4.76
C PHE A 29 -5.53 -0.18 -5.09
N VAL A 30 -4.32 0.04 -4.59
CA VAL A 30 -3.51 1.25 -4.82
C VAL A 30 -2.31 0.88 -5.69
N HIS A 31 -2.35 1.26 -6.97
CA HIS A 31 -1.28 0.91 -7.91
C HIS A 31 0.02 1.67 -7.60
N GLY A 32 1.16 1.17 -8.10
CA GLY A 32 2.46 1.83 -7.99
C GLY A 32 2.95 2.44 -9.30
N LYS A 33 4.28 2.55 -9.44
CA LYS A 33 4.91 3.14 -10.62
C LYS A 33 4.40 2.48 -11.90
N SER A 34 4.12 3.32 -12.89
CA SER A 34 3.74 2.93 -14.24
C SER A 34 4.08 4.06 -15.20
N ASP A 35 4.40 3.73 -16.45
CA ASP A 35 4.62 4.73 -17.49
C ASP A 35 3.28 5.19 -18.11
N SER A 36 2.16 4.58 -17.69
CA SER A 36 0.80 5.00 -18.03
C SER A 36 0.14 5.76 -16.88
N ASN A 37 -0.78 6.65 -17.22
CA ASN A 37 -1.63 7.33 -16.26
C ASN A 37 -2.82 6.44 -15.89
N HIS A 38 -3.00 6.10 -14.62
CA HIS A 38 -4.10 5.26 -14.14
C HIS A 38 -5.18 6.07 -13.42
N ASN A 39 -5.20 7.40 -13.57
CA ASN A 39 -6.05 8.30 -12.80
C ASN A 39 -7.53 7.88 -12.74
N GLY A 40 -8.03 7.70 -11.52
CA GLY A 40 -9.43 7.43 -11.25
C GLY A 40 -9.62 6.79 -9.88
N VAL A 41 -10.84 6.90 -9.35
CA VAL A 41 -11.26 6.19 -8.14
C VAL A 41 -12.60 5.53 -8.44
N GLY A 42 -12.71 4.21 -8.23
CA GLY A 42 -13.97 3.50 -8.46
C GLY A 42 -13.78 2.01 -8.68
N THR A 43 -14.69 1.37 -9.40
CA THR A 43 -14.70 -0.10 -9.59
C THR A 43 -13.94 -0.57 -10.82
N THR A 44 -13.30 0.34 -11.56
CA THR A 44 -12.61 0.04 -12.82
C THR A 44 -11.10 0.16 -12.65
N ASP A 45 -10.36 -0.88 -13.03
CA ASP A 45 -8.90 -0.84 -13.14
C ASP A 45 -8.49 -0.10 -14.43
N VAL A 46 -8.30 1.21 -14.31
CA VAL A 46 -7.93 2.07 -15.44
C VAL A 46 -6.60 1.61 -16.02
N ASN A 47 -6.53 1.44 -17.34
CA ASN A 47 -5.34 0.96 -18.06
C ASN A 47 -4.79 -0.39 -17.54
N ASN A 48 -5.66 -1.22 -16.94
CA ASN A 48 -5.39 -2.61 -16.62
C ASN A 48 -4.10 -2.83 -15.81
N TYR A 49 -3.84 -1.98 -14.79
CA TYR A 49 -2.63 -2.10 -13.98
C TYR A 49 -2.58 -3.43 -13.23
N TRP A 50 -3.71 -3.81 -12.64
CA TRP A 50 -3.86 -4.99 -11.81
C TRP A 50 -4.18 -6.23 -12.61
N GLY A 51 -4.74 -6.10 -13.82
CA GLY A 51 -5.03 -7.25 -14.65
C GLY A 51 -5.99 -8.21 -13.95
N SER A 52 -5.62 -9.49 -13.89
CA SER A 52 -6.41 -10.52 -13.19
C SER A 52 -6.16 -10.59 -11.68
N ALA A 53 -5.19 -9.86 -11.12
CA ALA A 53 -4.88 -9.87 -9.69
C ALA A 53 -6.08 -9.66 -8.76
N PRO A 54 -7.06 -8.78 -9.09
CA PRO A 54 -8.23 -8.57 -8.23
C PRO A 54 -9.14 -9.80 -8.13
N ASN A 55 -8.99 -10.80 -9.01
CA ASN A 55 -9.74 -12.06 -8.91
C ASN A 55 -9.29 -12.92 -7.73
N SER A 56 -8.07 -12.69 -7.20
CA SER A 56 -7.58 -13.39 -6.01
C SER A 56 -8.30 -12.97 -4.73
N VAL A 57 -8.99 -11.82 -4.72
CA VAL A 57 -9.66 -11.30 -3.54
C VAL A 57 -11.18 -11.40 -3.64
N SER A 58 -11.80 -11.80 -2.54
CA SER A 58 -13.25 -11.76 -2.35
C SER A 58 -13.75 -10.34 -2.04
N GLY A 59 -15.04 -10.11 -2.31
CA GLY A 59 -15.72 -8.85 -2.03
C GLY A 59 -15.64 -7.81 -3.16
N SER A 60 -16.19 -6.63 -2.87
CA SER A 60 -16.19 -5.46 -3.76
C SER A 60 -14.77 -4.92 -3.92
N LYS A 61 -14.36 -4.60 -5.15
CA LYS A 61 -13.04 -4.03 -5.44
C LYS A 61 -13.16 -2.56 -5.78
N ILE A 62 -12.30 -1.76 -5.19
CA ILE A 62 -12.11 -0.35 -5.52
C ILE A 62 -10.68 -0.17 -5.97
N PHE A 63 -10.48 0.56 -7.05
CA PHE A 63 -9.19 0.92 -7.59
C PHE A 63 -8.97 2.39 -7.32
N VAL A 64 -7.82 2.69 -6.72
CA VAL A 64 -7.30 4.04 -6.53
C VAL A 64 -6.12 4.18 -7.48
N GLY A 65 -6.40 4.83 -8.59
CA GLY A 65 -5.52 5.08 -9.71
C GLY A 65 -5.05 6.53 -9.76
N TYR A 66 -3.84 6.81 -10.22
CA TYR A 66 -3.22 8.13 -10.33
C TYR A 66 -2.15 8.13 -11.44
N ASP A 67 -1.53 9.28 -11.69
CA ASP A 67 -0.43 9.41 -12.65
C ASP A 67 0.82 8.65 -12.14
N GLY A 68 1.13 7.50 -12.73
CA GLY A 68 2.20 6.59 -12.32
C GLY A 68 3.62 7.14 -12.50
N THR A 69 3.77 8.32 -13.11
CA THR A 69 5.06 9.02 -13.31
C THR A 69 5.26 10.18 -12.33
N SER A 70 4.25 10.48 -11.51
CA SER A 70 4.25 11.59 -10.57
C SER A 70 4.74 11.22 -9.17
N ASP A 71 5.20 12.19 -8.40
CA ASP A 71 5.52 11.98 -6.98
C ASP A 71 4.23 11.55 -6.21
N PRO A 72 4.22 10.36 -5.60
CA PRO A 72 3.05 9.80 -4.93
C PRO A 72 2.69 10.52 -3.61
N ARG A 73 3.50 11.47 -3.15
CA ARG A 73 3.22 12.27 -1.95
C ARG A 73 2.39 13.52 -2.24
N ASN A 74 2.22 13.86 -3.51
CA ASN A 74 1.57 15.11 -3.88
C ASN A 74 0.05 14.99 -3.91
N TYR A 75 -0.61 16.13 -3.68
CA TYR A 75 -2.03 16.36 -3.92
C TYR A 75 -2.22 17.12 -5.23
N GLY A 76 -3.41 17.04 -5.80
CA GLY A 76 -3.81 17.74 -7.01
C GLY A 76 -4.49 16.83 -8.02
N THR A 77 -4.67 17.33 -9.24
CA THR A 77 -5.30 16.58 -10.33
C THR A 77 -4.46 15.35 -10.69
N ALA A 78 -5.11 14.18 -10.70
CA ALA A 78 -4.47 12.90 -10.99
C ALA A 78 -3.30 12.52 -10.07
N ARG A 79 -3.31 13.00 -8.82
CA ARG A 79 -2.25 12.69 -7.83
C ARG A 79 -2.69 11.65 -6.81
N ALA A 80 -1.75 10.85 -6.34
CA ALA A 80 -2.01 9.72 -5.46
C ALA A 80 -2.72 10.14 -4.17
N GLN A 81 -2.26 11.17 -3.47
CA GLN A 81 -2.85 11.55 -2.17
C GLN A 81 -4.30 12.05 -2.31
N THR A 82 -4.61 12.76 -3.39
CA THR A 82 -5.98 13.18 -3.70
C THR A 82 -6.89 11.98 -3.93
N ASN A 83 -6.46 11.02 -4.74
CA ASN A 83 -7.28 9.86 -5.09
C ASN A 83 -7.39 8.84 -3.96
N ILE A 84 -6.33 8.64 -3.16
CA ILE A 84 -6.37 7.85 -1.92
C ILE A 84 -7.38 8.46 -0.95
N THR A 85 -7.26 9.76 -0.68
CA THR A 85 -8.19 10.45 0.24
C THR A 85 -9.64 10.34 -0.26
N THR A 86 -9.86 10.49 -1.56
CA THR A 86 -11.18 10.38 -2.18
C THR A 86 -11.76 8.97 -2.04
N GLY A 87 -10.98 7.94 -2.37
CA GLY A 87 -11.41 6.54 -2.27
C GLY A 87 -11.71 6.12 -0.83
N LEU A 88 -10.81 6.44 0.10
CA LEU A 88 -11.00 6.07 1.50
C LEU A 88 -12.18 6.82 2.15
N ASN A 89 -12.40 8.10 1.81
CA ASN A 89 -13.57 8.83 2.29
C ASN A 89 -14.88 8.26 1.76
N THR A 90 -14.88 7.78 0.52
CA THR A 90 -16.10 7.28 -0.15
C THR A 90 -16.46 5.87 0.32
N TYR A 91 -15.47 4.99 0.44
CA TYR A 91 -15.72 3.55 0.60
C TYR A 91 -15.38 2.99 1.97
N CYS A 92 -14.57 3.67 2.78
CA CYS A 92 -13.98 3.11 3.99
C CYS A 92 -14.47 3.78 5.29
N LYS A 93 -15.57 4.51 5.24
CA LYS A 93 -16.20 5.19 6.38
C LYS A 93 -17.60 4.64 6.66
N GLY A 94 -18.16 5.02 7.81
CA GLY A 94 -19.49 4.60 8.23
C GLY A 94 -19.51 3.12 8.63
N THR A 95 -20.48 2.37 8.12
CA THR A 95 -20.61 0.92 8.38
C THR A 95 -19.72 0.07 7.47
N ASN A 96 -19.13 0.64 6.42
CA ASN A 96 -18.24 -0.08 5.53
C ASN A 96 -16.90 -0.35 6.18
N SER A 97 -16.22 -1.41 5.76
CA SER A 97 -14.83 -1.71 6.11
C SER A 97 -13.97 -1.84 4.87
N CYS A 98 -12.68 -1.57 4.99
CA CYS A 98 -11.73 -1.73 3.91
C CYS A 98 -10.50 -2.53 4.36
N LYS A 99 -10.06 -3.40 3.46
CA LYS A 99 -8.68 -3.88 3.41
C LYS A 99 -8.00 -3.22 2.22
N ILE A 100 -6.73 -2.84 2.37
CA ILE A 100 -5.97 -2.20 1.30
C ILE A 100 -4.97 -3.20 0.75
N VAL A 101 -4.87 -3.26 -0.57
CA VAL A 101 -3.79 -3.94 -1.29
C VAL A 101 -3.04 -2.86 -2.05
N CYS A 102 -1.76 -2.73 -1.80
CA CYS A 102 -0.91 -1.81 -2.52
C CYS A 102 0.21 -2.58 -3.21
N HIS A 103 0.75 -1.99 -4.27
CA HIS A 103 1.90 -2.56 -4.98
C HIS A 103 2.96 -1.50 -5.22
N SER A 104 4.23 -1.83 -5.02
CA SER A 104 5.36 -0.97 -5.39
C SER A 104 5.24 0.43 -4.75
N ALA A 105 5.37 1.50 -5.53
CA ALA A 105 5.18 2.89 -5.10
C ALA A 105 3.78 3.21 -4.55
N GLY A 106 2.77 2.37 -4.81
CA GLY A 106 1.44 2.51 -4.23
C GLY A 106 1.44 2.26 -2.73
N CYS A 107 2.34 1.39 -2.26
CA CYS A 107 2.55 1.18 -0.83
C CYS A 107 3.18 2.39 -0.17
N TYR A 108 4.20 2.97 -0.82
CA TYR A 108 4.76 4.25 -0.42
C TYR A 108 3.69 5.36 -0.35
N ALA A 109 2.77 5.42 -1.32
CA ALA A 109 1.68 6.39 -1.34
C ALA A 109 0.70 6.24 -0.16
N ILE A 110 0.21 5.02 0.10
CA ILE A 110 -0.76 4.79 1.19
C ILE A 110 -0.11 4.89 2.57
N GLU A 111 1.12 4.44 2.73
CA GLU A 111 1.85 4.55 3.99
C GLU A 111 2.19 6.01 4.31
N TYR A 112 2.56 6.81 3.30
CA TYR A 112 2.67 8.27 3.45
C TYR A 112 1.35 8.90 3.90
N TRP A 113 0.22 8.49 3.31
CA TRP A 113 -1.10 8.99 3.70
C TRP A 113 -1.43 8.65 5.16
N LEU A 114 -1.18 7.40 5.58
CA LEU A 114 -1.39 6.95 6.96
C LEU A 114 -0.53 7.74 7.94
N SER A 115 0.78 7.89 7.66
CA SER A 115 1.69 8.62 8.53
C SER A 115 1.33 10.10 8.69
N ASN A 116 0.66 10.70 7.69
CA ASN A 116 0.30 12.11 7.70
C ASN A 116 -1.18 12.35 8.06
N LEU A 117 -1.92 11.32 8.47
CA LEU A 117 -3.33 11.44 8.84
C LEU A 117 -3.57 12.31 10.10
N GLY A 118 -2.53 12.47 10.93
CA GLY A 118 -2.53 13.28 12.15
C GLY A 118 -3.29 12.66 13.34
N ALA A 119 -3.83 11.45 13.19
CA ALA A 119 -4.41 10.63 14.25
C ALA A 119 -4.54 9.17 13.78
N THR A 120 -5.10 8.30 14.60
CA THR A 120 -5.44 6.92 14.18
C THR A 120 -6.54 6.93 13.12
N ALA A 121 -6.50 5.99 12.18
CA ALA A 121 -7.49 5.89 11.12
C ALA A 121 -8.92 5.77 11.67
N SER A 122 -9.08 5.00 12.75
CA SER A 122 -10.36 4.84 13.45
C SER A 122 -10.89 6.15 14.05
N SER A 123 -10.03 6.95 14.70
CA SER A 123 -10.43 8.26 15.25
C SER A 123 -10.88 9.26 14.18
N LYS A 124 -10.42 9.09 12.94
CA LYS A 124 -10.86 9.86 11.77
C LYS A 124 -12.08 9.25 11.06
N GLY A 125 -12.67 8.22 11.64
CA GLY A 125 -13.88 7.55 11.16
C GLY A 125 -13.65 6.53 10.04
N TYR A 126 -12.38 6.16 9.76
CA TYR A 126 -12.09 5.11 8.80
C TYR A 126 -12.09 3.73 9.47
N ASN A 127 -12.69 2.76 8.79
CA ASN A 127 -12.68 1.36 9.18
C ASN A 127 -11.69 0.59 8.29
N LEU A 128 -10.40 0.84 8.48
CA LEU A 128 -9.32 0.14 7.80
C LEU A 128 -8.87 -1.04 8.65
N THR A 129 -8.78 -2.21 8.06
CA THR A 129 -8.48 -3.46 8.78
C THR A 129 -7.02 -3.87 8.62
N LYS A 130 -6.45 -3.69 7.43
CA LYS A 130 -5.05 -3.98 7.11
C LYS A 130 -4.61 -3.30 5.82
N VAL A 131 -3.29 -3.21 5.65
CA VAL A 131 -2.63 -3.01 4.35
C VAL A 131 -1.86 -4.28 4.01
N THR A 132 -2.11 -4.87 2.85
CA THR A 132 -1.27 -5.93 2.27
C THR A 132 -0.35 -5.25 1.26
N ALA A 133 0.94 -5.22 1.57
CA ALA A 133 1.96 -4.47 0.86
C ALA A 133 2.81 -5.38 -0.02
N LEU A 134 2.50 -5.37 -1.31
CA LEU A 134 3.12 -6.20 -2.34
C LEU A 134 4.34 -5.46 -2.88
N ALA A 135 5.54 -6.01 -2.71
CA ALA A 135 6.78 -5.38 -3.19
C ALA A 135 6.91 -3.89 -2.75
N SER A 136 6.68 -3.60 -1.46
CA SER A 136 6.61 -2.20 -1.01
C SER A 136 7.89 -1.43 -1.29
N ALA A 137 7.76 -0.31 -2.01
CA ALA A 137 8.88 0.60 -2.28
C ALA A 137 8.99 1.73 -1.23
N SER A 138 8.37 1.58 -0.05
CA SER A 138 8.37 2.60 1.01
C SER A 138 9.77 2.93 1.54
N GLY A 139 10.67 1.95 1.61
CA GLY A 139 12.08 2.17 1.95
C GLY A 139 12.93 2.70 0.78
N GLY A 140 12.30 2.92 -0.38
CA GLY A 140 12.94 3.28 -1.64
C GLY A 140 13.54 2.09 -2.39
N SER A 141 14.27 2.38 -3.46
CA SER A 141 14.93 1.41 -4.34
C SER A 141 16.33 1.88 -4.71
N GLU A 142 17.31 0.98 -4.61
CA GLU A 142 18.67 1.23 -5.08
C GLU A 142 18.74 1.36 -6.59
N LEU A 143 17.78 0.79 -7.34
CA LEU A 143 17.68 1.05 -8.77
C LEU A 143 17.39 2.53 -9.01
N ALA A 144 16.45 3.13 -8.26
CA ALA A 144 16.19 4.57 -8.33
C ALA A 144 17.40 5.40 -7.86
N SER A 145 18.14 4.93 -6.86
CA SER A 145 19.37 5.58 -6.39
C SER A 145 20.52 5.50 -7.41
N ALA A 146 20.67 4.38 -8.12
CA ALA A 146 21.71 4.16 -9.12
C ALA A 146 21.42 4.90 -10.43
N LEU A 147 20.14 5.02 -10.80
CA LEU A 147 19.70 5.95 -11.83
C LEU A 147 20.03 7.42 -11.47
N ASN A 148 20.36 7.72 -10.21
CA ASN A 148 20.68 9.05 -9.70
C ASN A 148 22.17 9.24 -9.32
N GLY A 149 23.05 8.24 -9.52
CA GLY A 149 24.46 8.26 -9.10
C GLY A 149 25.48 8.18 -10.25
N ILE A 150 26.37 9.18 -10.34
CA ILE A 150 27.66 9.29 -11.05
C ILE A 150 27.83 8.83 -12.53
N SER A 151 26.88 8.16 -13.16
CA SER A 151 26.86 7.96 -14.63
C SER A 151 25.71 8.68 -15.35
N PHE A 152 24.59 9.04 -14.70
CA PHE A 152 23.41 9.56 -15.41
C PHE A 152 22.64 10.63 -14.63
N GLY A 153 23.15 11.86 -14.64
CA GLY A 153 22.54 13.00 -13.96
C GLY A 153 21.06 13.23 -14.32
N PHE A 154 20.23 13.46 -13.29
CA PHE A 154 18.91 14.10 -13.35
C PHE A 154 17.81 13.49 -14.26
N ALA A 155 18.03 12.34 -14.88
CA ALA A 155 17.08 11.71 -15.79
C ALA A 155 16.20 10.68 -15.06
N GLY A 156 15.05 11.14 -14.58
CA GLY A 156 13.99 10.33 -13.98
C GLY A 156 12.79 11.23 -13.73
N ASN A 157 11.58 10.67 -13.83
CA ASN A 157 10.36 11.44 -13.57
C ASN A 157 10.22 11.69 -12.05
N ALA A 158 9.15 12.37 -11.65
CA ALA A 158 8.95 12.71 -10.24
C ALA A 158 8.71 11.46 -9.37
N MET A 159 8.15 10.38 -9.93
CA MET A 159 8.03 9.09 -9.27
C MET A 159 9.41 8.51 -8.93
N ASP A 160 10.32 8.43 -9.89
CA ASP A 160 11.66 7.85 -9.69
C ASP A 160 12.43 8.59 -8.59
N LYS A 161 12.38 9.92 -8.62
CA LYS A 161 13.02 10.78 -7.61
C LYS A 161 12.47 10.59 -6.21
N SER A 162 11.18 10.27 -6.10
CA SER A 162 10.52 10.02 -4.82
C SER A 162 10.92 8.67 -4.20
N LEU A 163 11.36 7.72 -5.03
CA LEU A 163 11.72 6.35 -4.64
C LEU A 163 13.22 6.15 -4.39
N ILE A 164 14.05 7.19 -4.55
CA ILE A 164 15.44 7.15 -4.08
C ILE A 164 15.43 6.80 -2.59
N VAL A 165 16.30 5.89 -2.17
CA VAL A 165 16.34 5.35 -0.79
C VAL A 165 16.35 6.48 0.25
N GLY A 166 17.23 7.48 0.10
CA GLY A 166 17.27 8.63 1.01
C GLY A 166 15.98 9.45 1.02
N THR A 167 15.37 9.67 -0.15
CA THR A 167 14.12 10.44 -0.29
C THR A 167 12.94 9.72 0.35
N ALA A 168 12.74 8.44 0.01
CA ALA A 168 11.59 7.65 0.49
C ALA A 168 11.66 7.43 2.01
N ARG A 169 12.85 7.10 2.53
CA ARG A 169 13.06 6.91 3.98
C ARG A 169 12.90 8.20 4.77
N GLY A 170 13.27 9.34 4.20
CA GLY A 170 13.14 10.66 4.82
C GLY A 170 11.77 11.33 4.64
N ALA A 171 10.85 10.74 3.88
CA ALA A 171 9.61 11.40 3.48
C ALA A 171 8.53 11.46 4.56
N TYR A 172 8.51 10.51 5.50
CA TYR A 172 7.52 10.43 6.57
C TYR A 172 8.02 9.54 7.72
N ASN A 173 7.28 9.54 8.83
CA ASN A 173 7.58 8.65 9.95
C ASN A 173 7.04 7.24 9.66
N HIS A 174 7.88 6.35 9.18
CA HIS A 174 7.54 4.96 8.87
C HIS A 174 7.01 4.16 10.07
N ASN A 175 7.25 4.58 11.31
CA ASN A 175 6.66 3.94 12.50
C ASN A 175 5.21 4.36 12.74
N ASN A 176 4.71 5.39 12.05
CA ASN A 176 3.34 5.85 12.18
C ASN A 176 2.46 5.29 11.06
N THR A 177 1.78 4.18 11.34
CA THR A 177 0.83 3.56 10.40
C THR A 177 -0.62 3.96 10.68
N ALA A 178 -0.86 5.01 11.46
CA ALA A 178 -2.19 5.41 11.96
C ALA A 178 -2.96 4.28 12.68
N GLY A 179 -2.23 3.36 13.30
CA GLY A 179 -2.79 2.19 13.99
C GLY A 179 -3.17 1.02 13.08
N ILE A 180 -2.81 1.08 11.79
CA ILE A 180 -3.09 0.01 10.82
C ILE A 180 -1.87 -0.90 10.68
N THR A 181 -2.06 -2.21 10.70
CA THR A 181 -0.97 -3.15 10.45
C THR A 181 -0.69 -3.24 8.94
N VAL A 182 0.58 -3.10 8.58
CA VAL A 182 1.07 -3.25 7.21
C VAL A 182 1.76 -4.61 7.07
N TYR A 183 1.11 -5.51 6.34
CA TYR A 183 1.59 -6.87 6.06
C TYR A 183 2.45 -6.88 4.80
N GLN A 184 3.74 -7.05 4.99
CA GLN A 184 4.74 -7.07 3.92
C GLN A 184 4.75 -8.42 3.18
N VAL A 185 4.72 -8.35 1.85
CA VAL A 185 4.83 -9.49 0.94
C VAL A 185 6.03 -9.24 0.00
N PRO A 186 7.25 -9.61 0.43
CA PRO A 186 8.45 -9.48 -0.39
C PRO A 186 8.55 -10.62 -1.42
N GLY A 187 9.17 -10.34 -2.56
CA GLY A 187 9.60 -11.39 -3.50
C GLY A 187 11.10 -11.31 -3.81
N TYR A 188 11.67 -12.42 -4.25
CA TYR A 188 13.12 -12.58 -4.45
C TYR A 188 13.51 -13.22 -5.79
N LYS A 189 12.63 -13.16 -6.80
CA LYS A 189 12.96 -13.64 -8.14
C LYS A 189 13.72 -12.54 -8.90
N GLY A 190 14.85 -12.12 -8.35
CA GLY A 190 15.74 -11.11 -8.93
C GLY A 190 16.22 -11.51 -10.33
N MET A 191 16.87 -10.58 -11.03
CA MET A 191 17.41 -10.80 -12.37
C MET A 191 18.88 -10.41 -12.43
N ALA A 192 19.68 -11.22 -13.13
CA ALA A 192 21.08 -10.90 -13.42
C ALA A 192 21.20 -9.50 -14.03
N GLY A 193 21.92 -8.59 -13.36
CA GLY A 193 22.03 -7.17 -13.72
C GLY A 193 21.43 -6.23 -12.68
N ALA A 194 20.12 -6.32 -12.41
CA ALA A 194 19.46 -5.49 -11.39
C ALA A 194 19.95 -5.84 -9.98
N SER A 195 20.14 -7.14 -9.71
CA SER A 195 20.71 -7.65 -8.45
C SER A 195 22.20 -7.31 -8.25
N LEU A 196 22.88 -6.72 -9.25
CA LEU A 196 24.24 -6.17 -9.05
C LEU A 196 24.22 -4.79 -8.38
N ILE A 197 23.08 -4.11 -8.42
CA ILE A 197 22.87 -2.77 -7.89
C ILE A 197 22.00 -2.83 -6.62
N LEU A 198 21.06 -3.77 -6.57
CA LEU A 198 20.20 -4.02 -5.43
C LEU A 198 20.96 -4.89 -4.41
N PRO A 199 21.13 -4.43 -3.16
CA PRO A 199 21.83 -5.20 -2.15
C PRO A 199 20.90 -6.28 -1.59
N GLY A 200 21.39 -7.52 -1.53
CA GLY A 200 20.65 -8.66 -0.95
C GLY A 200 19.64 -9.26 -1.93
N GLU A 201 18.60 -9.88 -1.39
CA GLU A 201 17.51 -10.43 -2.21
C GLU A 201 16.61 -9.29 -2.71
N ASP A 202 16.10 -9.44 -3.93
CA ASP A 202 15.30 -8.42 -4.61
C ASP A 202 14.30 -9.04 -5.60
N ASP A 203 13.31 -8.25 -5.97
CA ASP A 203 12.24 -8.67 -6.89
C ASP A 203 12.41 -8.16 -8.33
N TYR A 204 13.60 -7.69 -8.73
CA TYR A 204 13.96 -6.90 -9.93
C TYR A 204 13.92 -5.38 -9.74
N ALA A 205 13.11 -4.85 -8.82
CA ALA A 205 12.95 -3.40 -8.66
C ALA A 205 13.17 -2.93 -7.22
N VAL A 206 12.87 -3.77 -6.23
CA VAL A 206 12.88 -3.41 -4.81
C VAL A 206 13.63 -4.49 -4.02
N ALA A 207 14.63 -4.06 -3.26
CA ALA A 207 15.39 -4.91 -2.36
C ALA A 207 14.66 -5.16 -1.04
N TYR A 208 15.03 -6.24 -0.35
CA TYR A 208 14.39 -6.70 0.89
C TYR A 208 14.34 -5.65 2.00
N HIS A 209 15.34 -4.78 2.13
CA HIS A 209 15.31 -3.73 3.15
C HIS A 209 14.05 -2.85 3.05
N SER A 210 13.56 -2.64 1.82
CA SER A 210 12.39 -1.84 1.52
C SER A 210 11.11 -2.66 1.58
N SER A 211 11.07 -3.81 0.89
CA SER A 211 9.88 -4.66 0.83
C SER A 211 9.56 -5.36 2.15
N CYS A 212 10.51 -5.43 3.09
CA CYS A 212 10.31 -5.87 4.47
C CYS A 212 10.20 -4.72 5.48
N ALA A 213 10.20 -3.46 5.03
CA ALA A 213 10.11 -2.28 5.88
C ALA A 213 11.14 -2.23 7.02
N TYR A 214 12.40 -2.52 6.70
CA TYR A 214 13.50 -2.39 7.65
C TYR A 214 13.91 -0.93 7.85
N ASN A 215 14.32 -0.60 9.08
CA ASN A 215 14.76 0.72 9.52
C ASN A 215 16.13 1.16 8.97
N LYS A 216 16.81 0.29 8.22
CA LYS A 216 18.05 0.58 7.49
C LYS A 216 17.99 -0.04 6.10
N SER A 217 18.68 0.57 5.15
CA SER A 217 18.97 -0.03 3.85
C SER A 217 20.22 -0.89 3.91
N GLY A 218 20.24 -1.99 3.17
CA GLY A 218 21.41 -2.86 3.02
C GLY A 218 21.03 -4.27 2.55
N GLY A 219 22.03 -5.14 2.50
CA GLY A 219 21.96 -6.43 1.79
C GLY A 219 21.29 -7.53 2.60
N VAL A 220 19.96 -7.47 2.71
CA VAL A 220 19.18 -8.44 3.51
C VAL A 220 18.61 -9.54 2.61
N SER A 221 18.57 -10.77 3.10
CA SER A 221 18.04 -11.94 2.36
C SER A 221 16.87 -12.65 3.05
N VAL A 222 16.47 -12.17 4.23
CA VAL A 222 15.32 -12.70 4.96
C VAL A 222 14.47 -11.56 5.51
N CYS A 223 13.18 -11.82 5.63
CA CYS A 223 12.19 -10.90 6.13
C CYS A 223 11.74 -11.33 7.52
N GLN A 224 12.23 -10.67 8.56
CA GLN A 224 12.01 -10.99 9.98
C GLN A 224 11.86 -9.70 10.77
N SER A 225 11.26 -9.75 11.97
CA SER A 225 11.06 -8.57 12.82
C SER A 225 12.38 -7.87 13.18
N SER A 226 13.44 -8.64 13.40
CA SER A 226 14.80 -8.13 13.52
C SER A 226 15.81 -9.16 13.01
N LEU A 227 16.90 -8.68 12.41
CA LEU A 227 18.00 -9.47 11.90
C LEU A 227 19.31 -8.75 12.21
N THR A 228 20.31 -9.47 12.73
CA THR A 228 21.68 -8.97 12.86
C THR A 228 22.58 -9.78 11.97
N GLN A 229 23.35 -9.11 11.10
CA GLN A 229 24.30 -9.76 10.21
C GLN A 229 25.59 -8.95 10.11
N SER A 230 26.68 -9.62 9.73
CA SER A 230 27.96 -8.97 9.51
C SER A 230 28.00 -8.36 8.10
N GLU A 231 28.26 -7.06 8.01
CA GLU A 231 28.34 -6.32 6.76
C GLU A 231 29.66 -5.61 6.59
N GLY A 232 30.07 -5.39 5.33
CA GLY A 232 31.34 -4.75 4.97
C GLY A 232 32.37 -5.75 4.45
N ILE A 233 33.53 -5.22 4.09
CA ILE A 233 34.64 -6.00 3.53
C ILE A 233 35.57 -6.36 4.68
N TRP A 234 35.94 -7.64 4.80
CA TRP A 234 36.92 -8.08 5.79
C TRP A 234 38.26 -7.34 5.60
N PRO A 235 38.92 -6.86 6.67
CA PRO A 235 38.59 -7.02 8.09
C PRO A 235 37.74 -5.89 8.70
N PHE A 236 37.20 -4.98 7.88
CA PHE A 236 36.41 -3.82 8.30
C PHE A 236 34.91 -4.11 8.41
N ASN A 237 34.52 -5.38 8.46
CA ASN A 237 33.13 -5.76 8.61
C ASN A 237 32.64 -5.51 10.05
N SER A 238 31.36 -5.17 10.18
CA SER A 238 30.72 -4.92 11.48
C SER A 238 29.32 -5.54 11.53
N ASN A 239 28.84 -5.82 12.74
CA ASN A 239 27.49 -6.31 12.93
C ASN A 239 26.48 -5.16 12.77
N VAL A 240 25.59 -5.30 11.80
CA VAL A 240 24.49 -4.38 11.53
C VAL A 240 23.19 -5.05 11.91
N THR A 241 22.39 -4.36 12.73
CA THR A 241 21.03 -4.79 13.09
C THR A 241 20.00 -4.03 12.27
N TYR A 242 19.16 -4.80 11.59
CA TYR A 242 17.94 -4.39 10.91
C TYR A 242 16.74 -4.68 11.80
N THR A 243 15.84 -3.71 11.93
CA THR A 243 14.58 -3.87 12.68
C THR A 243 13.45 -3.38 11.80
N GLN A 244 12.36 -4.13 11.71
CA GLN A 244 11.18 -3.65 10.99
C GLN A 244 10.61 -2.41 11.69
N PHE A 245 10.11 -1.45 10.91
CA PHE A 245 9.38 -0.32 11.46
C PHE A 245 8.16 -0.79 12.26
N GLN A 246 7.81 -0.05 13.30
CA GLN A 246 6.62 -0.34 14.10
C GLN A 246 5.36 -0.33 13.21
N GLY A 247 4.47 -1.29 13.43
CA GLY A 247 3.23 -1.44 12.64
C GLY A 247 3.42 -2.21 11.34
N HIS A 248 4.66 -2.55 10.97
CA HIS A 248 4.97 -3.44 9.86
C HIS A 248 5.26 -4.85 10.36
N THR A 249 4.79 -5.84 9.61
CA THR A 249 5.13 -7.24 9.86
C THR A 249 5.10 -8.00 8.55
N ARG A 250 5.87 -9.08 8.44
CA ARG A 250 5.75 -9.98 7.29
C ARG A 250 4.35 -10.62 7.30
N ALA A 251 3.71 -10.72 6.15
CA ALA A 251 2.44 -11.43 6.02
C ALA A 251 2.58 -12.87 6.58
N PRO A 252 1.67 -13.33 7.48
CA PRO A 252 1.79 -14.65 8.11
C PRO A 252 1.82 -15.82 7.12
N SER A 253 1.21 -15.65 5.94
CA SER A 253 1.20 -16.64 4.86
C SER A 253 2.49 -16.69 4.03
N VAL A 254 3.47 -15.83 4.34
CA VAL A 254 4.75 -15.72 3.62
C VAL A 254 5.87 -16.22 4.52
N GLY A 255 6.71 -17.11 4.00
CA GLY A 255 7.90 -17.60 4.70
C GLY A 255 8.92 -16.49 4.92
N SER A 256 9.88 -16.69 5.83
CA SER A 256 10.93 -15.69 6.08
C SER A 256 11.78 -15.38 4.85
N SER A 257 11.90 -16.31 3.91
CA SER A 257 12.58 -16.12 2.63
C SER A 257 11.75 -15.38 1.58
N GLY A 258 10.53 -14.90 1.89
CA GLY A 258 9.65 -14.26 0.92
C GLY A 258 9.04 -15.21 -0.12
N LEU A 259 8.57 -14.67 -1.23
CA LEU A 259 7.99 -15.42 -2.36
C LEU A 259 8.94 -15.45 -3.56
N TYR A 260 9.08 -16.60 -4.23
CA TYR A 260 9.86 -16.68 -5.47
C TYR A 260 9.08 -16.11 -6.66
N LEU A 261 8.80 -14.81 -6.59
CA LEU A 261 8.05 -14.03 -7.56
C LEU A 261 8.80 -12.73 -7.82
N ASN A 262 8.72 -12.23 -9.06
CA ASN A 262 9.26 -10.93 -9.40
C ASN A 262 8.26 -9.81 -9.05
N HIS A 263 8.70 -8.56 -9.22
CA HIS A 263 7.96 -7.36 -8.88
C HIS A 263 6.53 -7.38 -9.47
N SER A 264 6.39 -7.71 -10.76
CA SER A 264 5.09 -7.72 -11.41
C SER A 264 4.21 -8.91 -11.03
N GLU A 265 4.80 -10.08 -10.80
CA GLU A 265 4.09 -11.30 -10.40
C GLU A 265 3.44 -11.15 -9.01
N LEU A 266 4.10 -10.41 -8.10
CA LEU A 266 3.61 -10.15 -6.75
C LEU A 266 2.24 -9.46 -6.71
N LYS A 267 1.83 -8.75 -7.77
CA LYS A 267 0.48 -8.14 -7.86
C LYS A 267 -0.63 -9.16 -7.59
N ASN A 268 -0.43 -10.43 -7.95
CA ASN A 268 -1.43 -11.49 -7.78
C ASN A 268 -1.60 -11.98 -6.33
N GLU A 269 -0.79 -11.49 -5.40
CA GLU A 269 -0.73 -11.97 -4.01
C GLU A 269 -1.57 -11.11 -3.04
N GLY A 270 -2.48 -10.27 -3.55
CA GLY A 270 -3.30 -9.34 -2.75
C GLY A 270 -4.29 -9.99 -1.78
N TRP A 271 -4.51 -11.30 -1.87
CA TRP A 271 -5.41 -12.05 -0.97
C TRP A 271 -4.84 -12.30 0.43
N ARG A 272 -3.51 -12.17 0.57
CA ARG A 272 -2.76 -12.47 1.79
C ARG A 272 -3.10 -11.53 2.95
#